data_AF-A0AAD9L3S0-F1
#
_entry.id   AF-A0AAD9L3S0-F1
#
_cell.length_a   1.000
_cell.length_b   1.000
_cell.length_c   1.000
_cell.angle_alpha   90.00
_cell.angle_beta   90.00
_cell.angle_gamma   90.00
#
_symmetry.space_group_name_H-M   'P 1'
#
loop_
_entity.id
_entity.type
_entity.pdbx_description
1 polymer ?
#
loop_
_entity_poly.entity_id
_entity_poly.type
_entity_poly.pdbx_seq_one_letter_code
_entity_poly.pdbx_strand_id
1 'polypeptide(L)'
;MYLPQRSRNLGITPIDGAFLISIINVTNTVSRVLVGWMTDMPRVDCVCISSAMMTLGGVATMLSPMCTTYTLLAVYAAVYGMCIASFISLQSIIIVDLMGLDALTNAFGLMCLFKGAGCYVGPPLAGWLCDMFPGRQAAFYLSGSVMAVAGLLSFSLRRLANRRKERIIHVWSSPDMVPMQEYAIPMIELHRASSSTQASQSHG
;
A
#
# COMPACT_ATOMS: atom_id res chain seq x y z
N MET A 1 -13.38 10.56 7.59
CA MET A 1 -14.35 9.43 7.69
C MET A 1 -15.74 10.01 7.92
N TYR A 2 -16.59 10.04 6.89
CA TYR A 2 -17.93 10.67 6.92
C TYR A 2 -19.07 9.70 7.26
N LEU A 3 -18.76 8.43 7.60
CA LEU A 3 -19.75 7.39 7.88
C LEU A 3 -20.73 7.76 9.00
N PRO A 4 -20.32 8.32 10.16
CA PRO A 4 -21.27 8.73 11.21
C PRO A 4 -22.15 9.90 10.76
N GLN A 5 -21.59 10.86 10.01
CA GLN A 5 -22.34 11.98 9.45
C GLN A 5 -23.38 11.49 8.43
N ARG A 6 -23.01 10.48 7.63
CA ARG A 6 -23.88 9.87 6.63
C ARG A 6 -24.96 8.98 7.25
N SER A 7 -24.62 8.27 8.33
CA SER A 7 -25.58 7.56 9.19
C SER A 7 -26.63 8.52 9.74
N ARG A 8 -26.22 9.67 10.27
CA ARG A 8 -27.14 10.72 10.74
C ARG A 8 -28.02 11.29 9.61
N ASN A 9 -27.44 11.52 8.43
CA ASN A 9 -28.21 12.00 7.27
C ASN A 9 -29.23 10.99 6.74
N LEU A 10 -29.05 9.70 7.03
CA LEU A 10 -29.98 8.62 6.69
C LEU A 10 -31.02 8.35 7.80
N GLY A 11 -31.03 9.15 8.86
CA GLY A 11 -31.94 8.98 10.01
C GLY A 11 -31.57 7.83 10.95
N ILE A 12 -30.38 7.26 10.80
CA ILE A 12 -29.89 6.16 11.63
C ILE A 12 -29.36 6.70 12.96
N THR A 13 -29.71 6.03 14.06
CA THR A 13 -29.38 6.44 15.43
C THR A 13 -27.86 6.55 15.62
N PRO A 14 -27.35 7.57 16.34
CA PRO A 14 -25.91 7.75 16.56
C PRO A 14 -25.21 6.54 17.21
N ILE A 15 -25.96 5.70 17.94
CA ILE A 15 -25.50 4.43 18.51
C ILE A 15 -25.11 3.43 17.42
N ASP A 16 -25.91 3.30 16.36
CA ASP A 16 -25.64 2.40 15.25
C ASP A 16 -24.42 2.85 14.44
N GLY A 17 -24.20 4.17 14.34
CA GLY A 17 -22.98 4.74 13.78
C GLY A 17 -21.72 4.36 14.55
N ALA A 18 -21.80 4.24 15.88
CA ALA A 18 -20.70 3.76 16.71
C ALA A 18 -20.44 2.26 16.49
N PHE A 19 -21.49 1.44 16.34
CA PHE A 19 -21.35 0.02 16.00
C PHE A 19 -20.60 -0.20 14.68
N LEU A 20 -20.82 0.64 13.66
CA LEU A 20 -20.07 0.58 12.40
C LEU A 20 -18.56 0.81 12.61
N ILE A 21 -18.19 1.73 13.50
CA ILE A 21 -16.78 1.98 13.85
C ILE A 21 -16.20 0.76 14.58
N SER A 22 -16.97 0.16 15.50
CA SER A 22 -16.56 -1.07 16.18
C SER A 22 -16.30 -2.21 15.20
N ILE A 23 -17.17 -2.39 14.19
CA ILE A 23 -16.99 -3.39 13.12
C ILE A 23 -15.67 -3.15 12.38
N ILE A 24 -15.37 -1.90 12.00
CA ILE A 24 -14.10 -1.54 11.33
C ILE A 24 -12.89 -1.94 12.17
N ASN A 25 -12.93 -1.67 13.48
CA ASN A 25 -11.82 -1.97 14.36
C ASN A 25 -11.62 -3.48 14.56
N VAL A 26 -12.72 -4.23 14.68
CA VAL A 26 -12.67 -5.69 14.79
C VAL A 26 -12.12 -6.31 13.50
N THR A 27 -12.63 -5.91 12.33
CA THR A 27 -12.15 -6.45 11.05
C THR A 27 -10.72 -6.02 10.75
N ASN A 28 -10.30 -4.83 11.17
CA ASN A 28 -8.91 -4.39 11.08
C ASN A 28 -8.00 -5.36 11.86
N THR A 29 -8.30 -5.63 13.13
CA THR A 29 -7.51 -6.55 13.95
C THR A 29 -7.43 -7.95 13.32
N VAL A 30 -8.57 -8.52 12.91
CA VAL A 30 -8.62 -9.85 12.27
C VAL A 30 -7.81 -9.86 10.97
N SER A 31 -7.93 -8.82 10.15
CA SER A 31 -7.21 -8.69 8.89
C SER A 31 -5.71 -8.65 9.08
N ARG A 32 -5.20 -7.97 10.11
CA ARG A 32 -3.74 -7.92 10.37
C ARG A 32 -3.17 -9.30 10.68
N VAL A 33 -3.90 -10.09 11.47
CA VAL A 33 -3.49 -11.47 11.80
C VAL A 33 -3.50 -12.35 10.55
N LEU A 34 -4.57 -12.29 9.77
CA LEU A 34 -4.69 -13.08 8.54
C LEU A 34 -3.62 -12.71 7.51
N VAL A 35 -3.39 -11.42 7.26
CA VAL A 35 -2.40 -10.96 6.30
C VAL A 35 -0.98 -11.26 6.77
N GLY A 36 -0.68 -11.07 8.05
CA GLY A 36 0.62 -11.45 8.61
C GLY A 36 0.91 -12.94 8.38
N TRP A 37 -0.05 -13.80 8.69
CA TRP A 37 0.08 -15.23 8.44
C TRP A 37 0.24 -15.56 6.94
N MET A 38 -0.48 -14.86 6.06
CA MET A 38 -0.33 -15.03 4.61
C MET A 38 1.03 -14.58 4.08
N THR A 39 1.62 -13.51 4.64
CA THR A 39 2.91 -12.97 4.18
C THR A 39 4.11 -13.79 4.63
N ASP A 40 3.95 -14.60 5.66
CA ASP A 40 5.01 -15.52 6.10
C ASP A 40 5.24 -16.67 5.10
N MET A 41 4.37 -16.83 4.11
CA MET A 41 4.51 -17.87 3.08
C MET A 41 5.51 -17.45 1.99
N PRO A 42 6.50 -18.29 1.65
CA PRO A 42 7.61 -17.94 0.75
C PRO A 42 7.21 -17.70 -0.72
N ARG A 43 5.96 -17.97 -1.09
CA ARG A 43 5.43 -17.80 -2.45
C ARG A 43 4.59 -16.53 -2.61
N VAL A 44 4.44 -15.74 -1.55
CA VAL A 44 3.52 -14.61 -1.52
C VAL A 44 4.28 -13.31 -1.72
N ASP A 45 3.87 -12.57 -2.74
CA ASP A 45 4.40 -11.24 -3.00
C ASP A 45 3.59 -10.20 -2.23
N CYS A 46 4.19 -9.66 -1.16
CA CYS A 46 3.60 -8.63 -0.29
C CYS A 46 3.09 -7.41 -1.09
N VAL A 47 3.79 -7.02 -2.16
CA VAL A 47 3.39 -5.88 -3.01
C VAL A 47 2.15 -6.24 -3.84
N CYS A 48 2.05 -7.47 -4.33
CA CYS A 48 0.85 -7.91 -5.06
C CYS A 48 -0.38 -7.93 -4.16
N ILE A 49 -0.27 -8.46 -2.93
CA ILE A 49 -1.39 -8.45 -1.97
C ILE A 49 -1.76 -7.01 -1.62
N SER A 50 -0.78 -6.17 -1.29
CA SER A 50 -1.03 -4.77 -0.91
C SER A 50 -1.72 -4.00 -2.04
N SER A 51 -1.26 -4.20 -3.28
CA SER A 51 -1.88 -3.61 -4.47
C SER A 51 -3.32 -4.10 -4.68
N ALA A 52 -3.57 -5.41 -4.52
CA ALA A 52 -4.90 -5.99 -4.66
C ALA A 52 -5.87 -5.46 -3.59
N MET A 53 -5.44 -5.37 -2.34
CA MET A 53 -6.24 -4.82 -1.24
C MET A 53 -6.50 -3.32 -1.44
N MET A 54 -5.52 -2.58 -1.96
CA MET A 54 -5.69 -1.15 -2.29
C MET A 54 -6.70 -0.96 -3.43
N THR A 55 -6.65 -1.78 -4.48
CA THR A 55 -7.64 -1.75 -5.57
C THR A 55 -9.04 -2.14 -5.08
N LEU A 56 -9.16 -3.22 -4.30
CA LEU A 56 -10.43 -3.67 -3.73
C LEU A 56 -11.04 -2.60 -2.80
N GLY A 57 -10.22 -1.98 -1.95
CA GLY A 57 -10.64 -0.88 -1.09
C GLY A 57 -11.09 0.35 -1.87
N GLY A 58 -10.39 0.69 -2.96
CA GLY A 58 -10.79 1.77 -3.87
C GLY A 58 -12.14 1.51 -4.54
N VAL A 59 -12.33 0.31 -5.09
CA VAL A 59 -13.60 -0.12 -5.72
C VAL A 59 -14.75 -0.13 -4.69
N ALA A 60 -14.51 -0.67 -3.49
CA ALA A 60 -15.49 -0.64 -2.41
C ALA A 60 -15.86 0.80 -2.03
N THR A 61 -14.89 1.72 -2.02
CA THR A 61 -15.12 3.15 -1.74
C THR A 61 -15.95 3.82 -2.84
N MET A 62 -15.72 3.47 -4.11
CA MET A 62 -16.56 3.93 -5.23
C MET A 62 -17.98 3.39 -5.16
N LEU A 63 -18.18 2.18 -4.65
CA LEU A 63 -19.51 1.58 -4.46
C LEU A 63 -20.22 2.09 -3.20
N SER A 64 -19.50 2.72 -2.27
CA SER A 64 -20.05 3.24 -1.02
C SER A 64 -21.25 4.20 -1.20
N PRO A 65 -21.35 5.08 -2.23
CA PRO A 65 -22.52 5.91 -2.47
C PRO A 65 -23.82 5.12 -2.71
N MET A 66 -23.73 3.89 -3.22
CA MET A 66 -24.88 3.02 -3.48
C MET A 66 -25.38 2.30 -2.23
N CYS A 67 -24.59 2.29 -1.14
CA CYS A 67 -25.00 1.73 0.14
C CYS A 67 -25.96 2.71 0.84
N THR A 68 -27.26 2.37 0.84
CA THR A 68 -28.33 3.17 1.45
C THR A 68 -28.91 2.54 2.73
N THR A 69 -28.67 1.25 2.96
CA THR A 69 -29.17 0.51 4.14
C THR A 69 -28.07 0.28 5.17
N TYR A 70 -28.45 0.14 6.45
CA TYR A 70 -27.51 -0.14 7.53
C TYR A 70 -26.66 -1.40 7.27
N THR A 71 -27.28 -2.47 6.78
CA THR A 71 -26.59 -3.71 6.44
C THR A 71 -25.51 -3.50 5.38
N LEU A 72 -25.81 -2.71 4.33
CA LEU A 72 -24.83 -2.38 3.29
C LEU A 72 -23.68 -1.51 3.84
N LEU A 73 -23.99 -0.57 4.74
CA LEU A 73 -22.97 0.22 5.43
C LEU A 73 -22.08 -0.67 6.32
N ALA A 74 -22.64 -1.66 7.00
CA ALA A 74 -21.90 -2.59 7.86
C ALA A 74 -20.97 -3.50 7.04
N VAL A 75 -21.46 -4.04 5.92
CA VAL A 75 -20.63 -4.82 4.98
C VAL A 75 -19.51 -3.95 4.40
N TYR A 76 -19.82 -2.73 3.96
CA TYR A 76 -18.81 -1.78 3.50
C TYR A 76 -17.76 -1.48 4.57
N ALA A 77 -18.19 -1.20 5.81
CA ALA A 77 -17.33 -0.93 6.95
C ALA A 77 -16.38 -2.12 7.22
N ALA A 78 -16.89 -3.35 7.18
CA ALA A 78 -16.10 -4.56 7.34
C ALA A 78 -15.03 -4.71 6.24
N VAL A 79 -15.42 -4.59 4.97
CA VAL A 79 -14.52 -4.72 3.81
C VAL A 79 -13.47 -3.61 3.79
N TYR A 80 -13.89 -2.36 4.01
CA TYR A 80 -13.00 -1.20 4.03
C TYR A 80 -11.98 -1.30 5.18
N GLY A 81 -12.42 -1.72 6.37
CA GLY A 81 -11.54 -1.97 7.52
C GLY A 81 -10.48 -3.04 7.22
N MET A 82 -10.88 -4.14 6.58
CA MET A 82 -9.97 -5.21 6.15
C MET A 82 -8.94 -4.71 5.11
N CYS A 83 -9.39 -4.00 4.08
CA CYS A 83 -8.51 -3.51 3.02
C CYS A 83 -7.44 -2.54 3.55
N ILE A 84 -7.84 -1.59 4.40
CA ILE A 84 -6.92 -0.60 4.98
C ILE A 84 -5.94 -1.25 5.95
N ALA A 85 -6.42 -2.15 6.80
CA ALA A 85 -5.58 -2.88 7.74
C ALA A 85 -4.48 -3.66 7.01
N SER A 86 -4.86 -4.39 5.96
CA SER A 86 -3.95 -5.12 5.09
C SER A 86 -2.90 -4.20 4.47
N PHE A 87 -3.34 -3.07 3.90
CA PHE A 87 -2.43 -2.10 3.26
C PHE A 87 -1.41 -1.53 4.25
N ILE A 88 -1.86 -1.10 5.44
CA ILE A 88 -0.98 -0.53 6.47
C ILE A 88 0.01 -1.57 7.00
N SER A 89 -0.45 -2.80 7.25
CA SER A 89 0.41 -3.89 7.74
C SER A 89 1.47 -4.29 6.71
N LEU A 90 1.11 -4.37 5.44
CA LEU A 90 2.05 -4.71 4.37
C LEU A 90 3.05 -3.61 4.09
N GLN A 91 2.72 -2.35 4.40
CA GLN A 91 3.58 -1.21 4.10
C GLN A 91 4.98 -1.35 4.74
N SER A 92 5.06 -1.73 6.01
CA SER A 92 6.35 -1.92 6.68
C SER A 92 7.11 -3.11 6.12
N ILE A 93 6.42 -4.23 5.86
CA ILE A 93 7.02 -5.45 5.29
C ILE A 93 7.64 -5.15 3.92
N ILE A 94 6.90 -4.46 3.04
CA ILE A 94 7.37 -4.07 1.71
C ILE A 94 8.61 -3.19 1.77
N ILE A 95 8.69 -2.26 2.72
CA ILE A 95 9.86 -1.39 2.86
C ILE A 95 11.08 -2.21 3.27
N VAL A 96 10.92 -3.12 4.24
CA VAL A 96 11.99 -4.04 4.65
C VAL A 96 12.45 -4.91 3.48
N ASP A 97 11.51 -5.47 2.71
CA ASP A 97 11.82 -6.31 1.56
C ASP A 97 12.58 -5.55 0.45
N LEU A 98 12.33 -4.25 0.30
CA LEU A 98 12.92 -3.43 -0.76
C LEU A 98 14.22 -2.73 -0.36
N MET A 99 14.32 -2.25 0.88
CA MET A 99 15.43 -1.41 1.35
C MET A 99 16.28 -2.06 2.44
N GLY A 100 15.85 -3.22 2.95
CA GLY A 100 16.46 -3.86 4.11
C GLY A 100 16.00 -3.26 5.43
N LEU A 101 16.30 -3.96 6.53
CA LEU A 101 15.93 -3.54 7.89
C LEU A 101 16.64 -2.24 8.30
N ASP A 102 17.88 -2.02 7.87
CA ASP A 102 18.70 -0.89 8.29
C ASP A 102 18.11 0.47 7.84
N ALA A 103 17.49 0.49 6.67
CA ALA A 103 16.88 1.69 6.10
C ALA A 103 15.39 1.85 6.43
N LEU A 104 14.78 0.89 7.15
CA LEU A 104 13.34 0.86 7.43
C LEU A 104 12.86 2.15 8.08
N THR A 105 13.53 2.58 9.15
CA THR A 105 13.13 3.78 9.91
C THR A 105 13.20 5.04 9.07
N ASN A 106 14.28 5.22 8.28
CA ASN A 106 14.45 6.39 7.43
C ASN A 106 13.41 6.42 6.30
N ALA A 107 13.21 5.29 5.63
CA ALA A 107 12.26 5.15 4.53
C ALA A 107 10.81 5.33 5.00
N PHE A 108 10.44 4.68 6.11
CA PHE A 108 9.11 4.81 6.70
C PHE A 108 8.86 6.24 7.21
N GLY A 109 9.87 6.87 7.82
CA GLY A 109 9.82 8.27 8.25
C GLY A 109 9.55 9.21 7.08
N LEU A 110 10.28 9.07 5.97
CA LEU A 110 10.05 9.86 4.76
C LEU A 110 8.65 9.61 4.15
N MET A 111 8.18 8.35 4.12
CA MET A 111 6.81 8.05 3.71
C MET A 111 5.77 8.72 4.62
N CYS A 112 5.99 8.72 5.93
CA CYS A 112 5.12 9.39 6.90
C CYS A 112 5.08 10.91 6.68
N LEU A 113 6.19 11.55 6.31
CA LEU A 113 6.21 12.97 5.96
C LEU A 113 5.30 13.26 4.76
N PHE A 114 5.41 12.49 3.68
CA PHE A 114 4.53 12.65 2.52
C PHE A 114 3.06 12.33 2.83
N LYS A 115 2.80 11.27 3.61
CA LYS A 115 1.43 10.94 4.06
C LYS A 115 0.85 12.06 4.92
N GLY A 116 1.65 12.66 5.80
CA GLY A 116 1.28 13.80 6.64
C GLY A 116 0.93 15.03 5.80
N ALA A 117 1.78 15.39 4.83
CA ALA A 117 1.50 16.47 3.88
C ALA A 117 0.19 16.22 3.10
N GLY A 118 -0.02 14.98 2.64
CA GLY A 118 -1.27 14.57 1.99
C GLY A 118 -2.49 14.70 2.91
N CYS A 119 -2.38 14.32 4.19
CA CYS A 119 -3.44 14.50 5.17
C CYS A 119 -3.74 15.98 5.49
N TYR A 120 -2.75 16.86 5.35
CA TYR A 120 -2.94 18.30 5.54
C TYR A 120 -3.63 18.94 4.33
N VAL A 121 -3.24 18.56 3.11
CA VAL A 121 -3.82 19.08 1.85
C VAL A 121 -5.17 18.43 1.52
N GLY A 122 -5.42 17.22 2.02
CA GLY A 122 -6.63 16.44 1.74
C GLY A 122 -7.94 17.16 2.10
N PRO A 123 -8.13 17.65 3.34
CA PRO A 123 -9.35 18.36 3.74
C PRO A 123 -9.68 19.61 2.91
N PRO A 124 -8.76 20.58 2.66
CA PRO A 124 -9.08 21.74 1.84
C PRO A 124 -9.37 21.35 0.39
N LEU A 125 -8.64 20.38 -0.17
CA LEU A 125 -8.92 19.86 -1.52
C LEU A 125 -10.31 19.20 -1.58
N ALA A 126 -10.66 18.38 -0.58
CA ALA A 126 -11.96 17.73 -0.49
C ALA A 126 -13.11 18.73 -0.31
N GLY A 127 -12.90 19.80 0.47
CA GLY A 127 -13.86 20.91 0.61
C GLY A 127 -14.10 21.61 -0.72
N TRP A 128 -13.03 22.03 -1.39
CA TRP A 128 -13.12 22.69 -2.70
C TRP A 128 -13.81 21.81 -3.76
N LEU A 129 -13.53 20.50 -3.76
CA LEU A 129 -14.22 19.53 -4.61
C LEU A 129 -15.72 19.40 -4.28
N CYS A 130 -16.10 19.48 -3.01
CA CYS A 130 -17.52 19.47 -2.62
C CYS A 130 -18.24 20.75 -3.02
N ASP A 131 -17.53 21.88 -3.14
CA ASP A 131 -18.10 23.15 -3.59
C ASP A 131 -18.31 23.18 -5.11
N MET A 132 -17.40 22.56 -5.87
CA MET A 132 -17.47 22.49 -7.35
C MET A 132 -18.48 21.47 -7.87
N PHE A 133 -18.63 20.32 -7.20
CA PHE A 133 -19.52 19.24 -7.63
C PHE A 133 -20.80 19.18 -6.76
N PRO A 134 -22.00 19.41 -7.32
CA PRO A 134 -23.27 19.44 -6.56
C PRO A 134 -23.76 18.09 -6.01
N GLY A 135 -22.87 17.11 -5.82
CA GLY A 135 -23.15 15.85 -5.17
C GLY A 135 -22.06 15.50 -4.17
N ARG A 136 -22.39 15.43 -2.87
CA ARG A 136 -21.50 14.95 -1.78
C ARG A 136 -20.90 13.55 -2.03
N GLN A 137 -21.40 12.84 -3.04
CA GLN A 137 -20.92 11.54 -3.48
C GLN A 137 -19.70 11.61 -4.43
N ALA A 138 -19.44 12.77 -5.06
CA ALA A 138 -18.33 12.96 -5.99
C ALA A 138 -16.97 12.71 -5.32
N ALA A 139 -16.81 13.13 -4.06
CA ALA A 139 -15.61 12.89 -3.29
C ALA A 139 -15.33 11.38 -3.06
N PHE A 140 -16.37 10.55 -2.93
CA PHE A 140 -16.23 9.10 -2.78
C PHE A 140 -15.83 8.43 -4.10
N TYR A 141 -16.44 8.84 -5.22
CA TYR A 141 -16.03 8.35 -6.53
C TYR A 141 -14.60 8.74 -6.89
N LEU A 142 -14.20 9.99 -6.60
CA LEU A 142 -12.84 10.46 -6.86
C LEU A 142 -11.82 9.75 -5.97
N SER A 143 -12.05 9.70 -4.65
CA SER A 143 -11.10 9.03 -3.74
C SER A 143 -10.98 7.54 -4.06
N GLY A 144 -12.10 6.87 -4.32
CA GLY A 144 -12.11 5.47 -4.71
C GLY A 144 -11.42 5.20 -6.06
N SER A 145 -11.62 6.07 -7.06
CA SER A 145 -10.95 5.92 -8.37
C SER A 145 -9.45 6.15 -8.27
N VAL A 146 -9.00 7.16 -7.53
CA VAL A 146 -7.58 7.42 -7.29
C VAL A 146 -6.92 6.23 -6.56
N MET A 147 -7.58 5.67 -5.53
CA MET A 147 -7.09 4.48 -4.84
C MET A 147 -7.02 3.25 -5.76
N ALA A 148 -8.07 3.03 -6.56
CA ALA A 148 -8.12 1.90 -7.50
C ALA A 148 -7.03 2.00 -8.57
N VAL A 149 -6.84 3.18 -9.15
CA VAL A 149 -5.80 3.46 -10.15
C VAL A 149 -4.41 3.31 -9.52
N ALA A 150 -4.19 3.82 -8.31
CA ALA A 150 -2.92 3.66 -7.62
C ALA A 150 -2.60 2.18 -7.37
N GLY A 151 -3.58 1.36 -6.95
CA GLY A 151 -3.39 -0.08 -6.74
C GLY A 151 -3.09 -0.82 -8.05
N LEU A 152 -3.80 -0.48 -9.13
CA LEU A 152 -3.55 -1.05 -10.47
C LEU A 152 -2.18 -0.67 -11.01
N LEU A 153 -1.75 0.58 -10.78
CA LEU A 153 -0.43 1.06 -11.18
C LEU A 153 0.67 0.32 -10.39
N SER A 154 0.53 0.20 -9.08
CA SER A 154 1.48 -0.56 -8.23
C SER A 154 1.59 -2.02 -8.66
N PHE A 155 0.45 -2.66 -8.95
CA PHE A 155 0.43 -4.03 -9.47
C PHE A 155 1.15 -4.13 -10.82
N SER A 156 0.87 -3.20 -11.74
CA SER A 156 1.49 -3.17 -13.07
C SER A 156 3.00 -2.96 -12.99
N LEU A 157 3.45 -2.01 -12.17
CA LEU A 157 4.87 -1.72 -11.95
C LEU A 157 5.60 -2.93 -11.37
N ARG A 158 5.01 -3.61 -10.37
CA ARG A 158 5.58 -4.84 -9.80
C ARG A 158 5.68 -5.95 -10.84
N ARG A 159 4.65 -6.12 -11.68
CA ARG A 159 4.66 -7.11 -12.77
C ARG A 159 5.75 -6.82 -13.81
N LEU A 160 5.94 -5.55 -14.17
CA LEU A 160 7.02 -5.13 -15.07
C LEU A 160 8.40 -5.31 -14.44
N ALA A 161 8.56 -5.01 -13.15
CA ALA A 161 9.80 -5.22 -12.42
C ALA A 161 10.18 -6.71 -12.34
N ASN A 162 9.23 -7.59 -12.04
CA ASN A 162 9.46 -9.03 -12.02
C ASN A 162 9.85 -9.56 -13.42
N ARG A 163 9.18 -9.11 -14.48
CA ARG A 163 9.55 -9.45 -15.87
C ARG A 163 10.96 -8.98 -16.25
N ARG A 164 11.38 -7.78 -15.79
CA ARG A 164 12.75 -7.31 -16.00
C ARG A 164 13.76 -8.18 -15.25
N LYS A 165 13.46 -8.55 -14.00
CA LYS A 165 14.33 -9.41 -13.19
C LYS A 165 14.50 -10.79 -13.82
N GLU A 166 13.41 -11.42 -14.27
CA GLU A 166 13.44 -12.68 -15.01
C GLU A 166 14.25 -12.59 -16.31
N ARG A 167 14.10 -11.50 -17.07
CA ARG A 167 14.87 -11.27 -18.30
C ARG A 167 16.37 -11.15 -18.00
N ILE A 168 16.75 -10.39 -16.98
CA ILE A 168 18.17 -10.22 -16.60
C ILE A 168 18.75 -11.56 -16.16
N ILE A 169 18.04 -12.35 -15.35
CA ILE A 169 18.48 -13.67 -14.90
C ILE A 169 18.63 -14.62 -16.10
N HIS A 170 17.64 -14.67 -17.00
CA HIS A 170 17.72 -15.48 -18.21
C HIS A 170 18.92 -15.10 -19.08
N VAL A 171 19.12 -13.79 -19.30
CA VAL A 171 20.26 -13.26 -20.06
C VAL A 171 21.58 -13.60 -19.37
N TRP A 172 21.70 -13.46 -18.05
CA TRP A 172 22.89 -13.86 -17.30
C TRP A 172 23.13 -15.37 -17.30
N SER A 173 22.08 -16.20 -17.38
CA SER A 173 22.20 -17.67 -17.45
C SER A 173 22.47 -18.20 -18.85
N SER A 174 22.42 -17.36 -19.89
CA SER A 174 22.68 -17.77 -21.27
C SER A 174 24.13 -18.25 -21.39
N PRO A 175 24.40 -19.35 -22.13
CA PRO A 175 25.75 -19.89 -22.33
C PRO A 175 26.76 -18.85 -22.83
N ASP A 176 26.29 -17.88 -23.61
CA ASP A 176 27.10 -16.81 -24.20
C ASP A 176 27.60 -15.76 -23.17
N MET A 177 27.02 -15.73 -21.97
CA MET A 177 27.32 -14.76 -20.91
C MET A 177 28.22 -15.32 -19.80
N VAL A 178 28.49 -16.63 -19.81
CA VAL A 178 29.39 -17.32 -18.85
C VAL A 178 30.80 -16.70 -18.80
N PRO A 179 31.44 -16.32 -19.93
CA PRO A 179 32.75 -15.67 -19.88
C PRO A 179 32.70 -14.32 -19.16
N MET A 180 31.68 -13.50 -19.43
CA MET A 180 31.49 -12.21 -18.75
C MET A 180 31.22 -12.37 -17.26
N GLN A 181 30.55 -13.46 -16.86
CA GLN A 181 30.33 -13.83 -15.47
C GLN A 181 31.64 -14.10 -14.72
N GLU A 182 32.52 -14.89 -15.34
CA GLU A 182 33.82 -15.28 -14.79
C GLU A 182 34.77 -14.07 -14.61
N TYR A 183 34.67 -13.06 -15.49
CA TYR A 183 35.43 -11.80 -15.35
C TYR A 183 34.77 -10.76 -14.44
N ALA A 184 33.43 -10.70 -14.36
CA ALA A 184 32.72 -9.66 -13.61
C ALA A 184 32.72 -9.90 -12.09
N ILE A 185 32.65 -11.15 -11.64
CA ILE A 185 32.60 -11.49 -10.21
C ILE A 185 33.88 -11.03 -9.47
N PRO A 186 35.11 -11.30 -9.95
CA PRO A 186 36.33 -10.79 -9.31
C PRO A 186 36.42 -9.26 -9.32
N MET A 187 35.89 -8.60 -10.34
CA MET A 187 35.92 -7.14 -10.48
C MET A 187 35.01 -6.44 -9.45
N ILE A 188 33.84 -7.03 -9.18
CA ILE A 188 32.92 -6.56 -8.13
C ILE A 188 33.53 -6.78 -6.74
N GLU A 189 34.22 -7.90 -6.52
CA GLU A 189 34.92 -8.18 -5.25
C GLU A 189 36.09 -7.22 -5.02
N LEU A 190 36.89 -6.94 -6.05
CA LEU A 190 37.96 -5.95 -6.00
C LEU A 190 37.42 -4.54 -5.69
N HIS A 191 36.28 -4.18 -6.28
CA HIS A 191 35.69 -2.88 -6.01
C HIS A 191 35.13 -2.79 -4.59
N ARG A 192 34.46 -3.84 -4.08
CA ARG A 192 34.06 -3.94 -2.66
C ARG A 192 35.25 -3.84 -1.72
N ALA A 193 36.32 -4.59 -1.99
CA ALA A 193 37.55 -4.58 -1.18
C ALA A 193 38.20 -3.19 -1.14
N SER A 194 38.24 -2.49 -2.28
CA SER A 194 38.78 -1.11 -2.34
C SER A 194 37.94 -0.11 -1.54
N SER A 195 36.61 -0.25 -1.57
CA SER A 195 35.69 0.61 -0.81
C SER A 195 35.73 0.37 0.71
N SER A 196 35.96 -0.87 1.16
CA SER A 196 36.16 -1.17 2.59
C SER A 196 37.47 -0.62 3.15
N THR A 197 38.54 -0.59 2.34
CA THR A 197 39.85 -0.07 2.76
C THR A 197 39.85 1.44 2.90
N GLN A 198 39.12 2.16 2.02
CA GLN A 198 38.96 3.61 2.12
C GLN A 198 38.11 4.03 3.34
N ALA A 199 37.07 3.26 3.69
CA ALA A 199 36.26 3.53 4.88
C ALA A 199 37.03 3.32 6.20
N SER A 200 38.04 2.44 6.22
CA SER A 200 38.89 2.21 7.39
C SER A 200 39.95 3.30 7.62
N GLN A 201 40.34 4.04 6.57
CA GLN A 201 41.35 5.11 6.67
C GLN A 201 40.75 6.48 7.02
N SER A 202 39.43 6.69 6.87
CA SER A 202 38.78 7.96 7.21
C SER A 202 38.36 8.09 8.68
N HIS A 203 38.66 7.10 9.52
CA HIS A 203 38.27 7.04 10.95
C HIS A 203 39.46 6.93 11.93
N GLY A 204 40.71 7.11 11.47
CA GLY A 204 41.90 7.28 12.31
C GLY A 204 42.40 8.71 12.26
#